data_AF-B0YDW5-F1
#
_entry.id   AF-B0YDW5-F1
#
_cell.length_a   1.000
_cell.length_b   1.000
_cell.length_c   1.000
_cell.angle_alpha   90.00
_cell.angle_beta   90.00
_cell.angle_gamma   90.00
#
_symmetry.space_group_name_H-M   'P 1'
#
loop_
_entity.id
_entity.type
_entity.pdbx_description
1 polymer ?
#
loop_
_entity_poly.entity_id
_entity_poly.type
_entity_poly.pdbx_seq_one_letter_code
_entity_poly.pdbx_strand_id
1 'polypeptide(L)'
;MQYHGHCLVDSAATGKLLYANVGLSFWAGVDSQTGEIIDRHHPLHGQSVNGRILAIPCSRGSCTGSIVLIELLLNQCAPAGLIFQQPEQIITLGVVVAKTLLGLSIPDQPSKPERTPSHHPPTKHLRAPPQGP
;
A
#
# COMPACT_ATOMS: atom_id res chain seq x y z
N MET A 1 -22.69 11.71 -11.74
CA MET A 1 -21.52 12.26 -12.42
C MET A 1 -20.75 11.11 -13.04
N GLN A 2 -20.29 11.24 -14.28
CA GLN A 2 -19.45 10.25 -14.97
C GLN A 2 -18.07 10.88 -15.18
N TYR A 3 -17.02 10.11 -14.92
CA TYR A 3 -15.64 10.52 -15.14
C TYR A 3 -15.07 9.66 -16.28
N HIS A 4 -14.37 10.30 -17.20
CA HIS A 4 -13.65 9.62 -18.28
C HIS A 4 -12.17 9.57 -17.94
N GLY A 5 -11.54 8.42 -18.16
CA GLY A 5 -10.11 8.21 -17.97
C GLY A 5 -9.58 7.17 -18.95
N HIS A 6 -8.27 7.15 -19.14
CA HIS A 6 -7.60 6.16 -19.98
C HIS A 6 -7.02 5.07 -19.09
N CYS A 7 -7.48 3.84 -19.28
CA CYS A 7 -6.93 2.69 -18.57
C CYS A 7 -5.62 2.27 -19.24
N LEU A 8 -4.52 2.30 -18.49
CA LEU A 8 -3.19 1.89 -18.98
C LEU A 8 -2.92 0.41 -18.71
N VAL A 9 -3.44 -0.13 -17.60
CA VAL A 9 -3.32 -1.53 -17.22
C VAL A 9 -4.69 -2.03 -16.78
N ASP A 10 -5.22 -3.01 -17.51
CA ASP A 10 -6.55 -3.57 -17.24
C ASP A 10 -6.56 -4.35 -15.91
N SER A 11 -7.51 -3.99 -15.03
CA SER A 11 -7.78 -4.64 -13.75
C SER A 11 -9.16 -4.24 -13.23
N ALA A 12 -9.85 -5.18 -12.58
CA ALA A 12 -11.11 -4.90 -11.89
C ALA A 12 -10.82 -4.71 -10.40
N ALA A 13 -10.79 -3.47 -9.94
CA ALA A 13 -10.38 -3.15 -8.57
C ALA A 13 -11.54 -2.62 -7.72
N THR A 14 -11.62 -3.04 -6.46
CA THR A 14 -12.50 -2.45 -5.45
C THR A 14 -11.71 -2.13 -4.19
N GLY A 15 -11.93 -0.96 -3.59
CA GLY A 15 -11.27 -0.60 -2.33
C GLY A 15 -11.75 0.74 -1.80
N LYS A 16 -11.39 1.06 -0.55
CA LYS A 16 -11.65 2.40 0.00
C LYS A 16 -10.80 3.42 -0.74
N LEU A 17 -11.40 4.54 -1.13
CA LEU A 17 -10.67 5.64 -1.76
C LEU A 17 -9.74 6.30 -0.74
N LEU A 18 -8.47 6.44 -1.11
CA LEU A 18 -7.46 7.22 -0.43
C LEU A 18 -6.96 8.26 -1.44
N TYR A 19 -7.12 9.55 -1.17
CA TYR A 19 -6.84 10.57 -2.18
C TYR A 19 -6.17 11.81 -1.61
N ALA A 20 -5.35 12.45 -2.44
CA ALA A 20 -4.74 13.74 -2.15
C ALA A 20 -4.64 14.60 -3.41
N ASN A 21 -4.54 15.91 -3.23
CA ASN A 21 -4.23 16.86 -4.31
C ASN A 21 -2.72 17.13 -4.45
N VAL A 22 -1.89 16.32 -3.80
CA VAL A 22 -0.42 16.38 -3.82
C VAL A 22 0.11 15.05 -4.34
N GLY A 23 1.18 15.08 -5.14
CA GLY A 23 1.82 13.87 -5.64
C GLY A 23 2.60 13.12 -4.56
N LEU A 24 2.60 11.80 -4.64
CA LEU A 24 3.26 10.92 -3.67
C LEU A 24 4.56 10.36 -4.25
N SER A 25 5.65 10.42 -3.48
CA SER A 25 6.86 9.67 -3.83
C SER A 25 6.75 8.25 -3.27
N PHE A 26 6.77 7.24 -4.15
CA PHE A 26 6.78 5.85 -3.71
C PHE A 26 8.12 5.49 -3.06
N TRP A 27 9.24 5.89 -3.67
CA TRP A 27 10.58 5.57 -3.15
C TRP A 27 10.86 6.11 -1.75
N ALA A 28 10.56 7.38 -1.50
CA ALA A 28 10.90 8.04 -0.24
C ALA A 28 9.72 8.24 0.70
N GLY A 29 8.50 7.99 0.23
CA GLY A 29 7.28 8.37 0.95
C GLY A 29 6.36 7.20 1.29
N VAL A 30 6.70 5.97 0.91
CA VAL A 30 5.93 4.77 1.25
C VAL A 30 6.88 3.71 1.81
N ASP A 31 6.54 3.15 2.96
CA ASP A 31 7.18 1.96 3.49
C ASP A 31 6.66 0.74 2.71
N SER A 32 7.55 0.05 1.99
CA SER A 32 7.19 -1.09 1.15
C SER A 32 6.76 -2.32 1.95
N GLN A 33 7.10 -2.41 3.23
CA GLN A 33 6.76 -3.55 4.09
C GLN A 33 5.36 -3.44 4.71
N THR A 34 4.84 -2.23 4.85
CA THR A 34 3.55 -1.96 5.53
C THR A 34 2.53 -1.27 4.63
N GLY A 35 2.98 -0.65 3.55
CA GLY A 35 2.19 0.25 2.70
C GLY A 35 1.90 1.60 3.37
N GLU A 36 2.50 1.91 4.52
CA GLU A 36 2.30 3.18 5.20
C GLU A 36 2.97 4.35 4.46
N ILE A 37 2.27 5.47 4.37
CA ILE A 37 2.82 6.72 3.84
C ILE A 37 3.63 7.40 4.95
N ILE A 38 4.95 7.34 4.81
CA ILE A 38 5.93 7.83 5.80
C ILE A 38 6.45 9.24 5.49
N ASP A 39 6.09 9.83 4.34
CA ASP A 39 6.40 11.21 4.02
C ASP A 39 5.61 12.15 4.95
N ARG A 40 6.29 12.69 5.97
CA ARG A 40 5.72 13.58 7.00
C ARG A 40 5.12 14.87 6.45
N HIS A 41 5.50 15.27 5.24
CA HIS A 41 4.98 16.47 4.59
C HIS A 41 3.79 16.17 3.67
N HIS A 42 3.50 14.89 3.42
CA HIS A 42 2.37 14.50 2.61
C HIS A 42 1.07 14.54 3.44
N PRO A 43 -0.04 15.04 2.90
CA PRO A 43 -1.33 15.11 3.63
C PRO A 43 -1.90 13.74 4.02
N LEU A 44 -1.37 12.66 3.44
CA LEU A 44 -1.76 11.29 3.75
C LEU A 44 -0.81 10.57 4.71
N HIS A 45 0.15 11.28 5.31
CA HIS A 45 1.08 10.72 6.28
C HIS A 45 0.36 9.90 7.37
N GLY A 46 0.89 8.72 7.69
CA GLY A 46 0.33 7.79 8.67
C GLY A 46 -0.86 6.96 8.15
N GLN A 47 -1.27 7.14 6.90
CA GLN A 47 -2.26 6.28 6.25
C GLN A 47 -1.58 5.20 5.41
N SER A 48 -2.22 4.04 5.28
CA SER A 48 -1.72 2.95 4.43
C SER A 48 -2.43 2.90 3.08
N VAL A 49 -1.65 2.68 2.02
CA VAL A 49 -2.15 2.41 0.67
C VAL A 49 -2.69 1.00 0.51
N ASN A 50 -2.32 0.07 1.40
CA ASN A 50 -2.64 -1.35 1.27
C ASN A 50 -4.14 -1.61 1.09
N GLY A 51 -4.51 -2.27 -0.01
CA GLY A 51 -5.88 -2.63 -0.34
C GLY A 51 -6.81 -1.43 -0.63
N ARG A 52 -6.26 -0.23 -0.80
CA ARG A 52 -7.03 0.99 -1.10
C ARG A 52 -6.90 1.39 -2.56
N ILE A 53 -7.89 2.14 -3.06
CA ILE A 53 -7.77 2.84 -4.33
C ILE A 53 -7.07 4.16 -4.05
N LEU A 54 -5.81 4.30 -4.48
CA LEU A 54 -5.04 5.52 -4.30
C LEU A 54 -5.26 6.45 -5.51
N ALA A 55 -5.78 7.65 -5.27
CA ALA A 55 -5.99 8.68 -6.29
C ALA A 55 -5.17 9.94 -5.99
N ILE A 56 -4.19 10.24 -6.84
CA ILE A 56 -3.25 11.36 -6.67
C ILE A 56 -2.97 12.04 -8.02
N PRO A 57 -2.47 13.29 -8.05
CA PRO A 57 -2.26 13.98 -9.32
C PRO A 57 -1.21 13.30 -10.18
N CYS A 58 -0.10 12.88 -9.55
CA CYS A 58 1.03 12.20 -10.17
C CYS A 58 1.85 11.45 -9.11
N SER A 59 2.63 10.48 -9.56
CA SER A 59 3.74 9.94 -8.76
C SER A 59 4.89 10.97 -8.72
N ARG A 60 5.73 10.94 -7.68
CA ARG A 60 6.95 11.76 -7.60
C ARG A 60 8.20 10.87 -7.53
N GLY A 61 9.23 11.25 -8.29
CA GLY A 61 10.53 10.59 -8.30
C GLY A 61 10.90 10.03 -9.67
N SER A 62 11.90 9.16 -9.68
CA SER A 62 12.44 8.52 -10.89
C SER A 62 12.06 7.04 -10.95
N CYS A 63 12.66 6.28 -11.89
CA CYS A 63 12.44 4.85 -12.10
C CYS A 63 12.43 4.02 -10.81
N THR A 64 13.19 4.39 -9.77
CA THR A 64 13.21 3.70 -8.48
C THR A 64 11.84 3.60 -7.79
N GLY A 65 10.90 4.50 -8.09
CA GLY A 65 9.53 4.40 -7.60
C GLY A 65 8.80 3.15 -8.08
N SER A 66 9.15 2.62 -9.26
CA SER A 66 8.56 1.39 -9.78
C SER A 66 9.04 0.15 -9.02
N ILE A 67 10.28 0.17 -8.50
CA ILE A 67 10.83 -0.90 -7.67
C ILE A 67 10.04 -1.01 -6.35
N VAL A 68 9.75 0.12 -5.70
CA VAL A 68 8.91 0.11 -4.48
C VAL A 68 7.53 -0.43 -4.74
N LEU A 69 6.93 -0.12 -5.90
CA LEU A 69 5.64 -0.70 -6.25
C LEU A 69 5.71 -2.22 -6.37
N ILE A 70 6.77 -2.74 -7.00
CA ILE A 70 7.01 -4.19 -7.09
C ILE A 70 7.20 -4.78 -5.69
N GLU A 71 7.96 -4.13 -4.80
CA GLU A 71 8.13 -4.56 -3.40
C GLU A 71 6.80 -4.56 -2.64
N LEU A 72 5.96 -3.54 -2.80
CA LEU A 72 4.62 -3.49 -2.20
C LEU A 72 3.76 -4.67 -2.68
N LEU A 73 3.84 -5.03 -3.96
CA LEU A 73 3.13 -6.20 -4.50
C LEU A 73 3.67 -7.51 -3.91
N LEU A 74 4.99 -7.66 -3.83
CA LEU A 74 5.66 -8.82 -3.21
C LEU A 74 5.27 -8.98 -1.73
N ASN A 75 5.19 -7.86 -0.99
CA ASN A 75 4.84 -7.81 0.42
C ASN A 75 3.33 -7.83 0.67
N GLN A 76 2.49 -7.96 -0.37
CA GLN A 76 1.02 -7.92 -0.27
C GLN A 76 0.50 -6.66 0.44
N CYS A 77 1.23 -5.54 0.29
CA CYS A 77 0.92 -4.23 0.86
C CYS A 77 0.58 -3.18 -0.19
N ALA A 78 0.44 -3.59 -1.46
CA ALA A 78 0.10 -2.73 -2.57
C ALA A 78 -1.31 -2.13 -2.48
N PRO A 79 -1.54 -0.97 -3.11
CA PRO A 79 -2.90 -0.48 -3.33
C PRO A 79 -3.71 -1.49 -4.16
N ALA A 80 -5.02 -1.52 -3.93
CA ALA A 80 -5.97 -2.26 -4.77
C ALA A 80 -6.21 -1.58 -6.12
N GLY A 81 -5.80 -0.32 -6.28
CA GLY A 81 -5.91 0.40 -7.55
C GLY A 81 -5.20 1.75 -7.50
N LEU A 82 -4.76 2.23 -8.66
CA LEU A 82 -4.08 3.50 -8.83
C LEU A 82 -4.84 4.38 -9.83
N ILE A 83 -5.08 5.63 -9.46
CA ILE A 83 -5.70 6.64 -10.32
C ILE A 83 -4.78 7.86 -10.32
N PHE A 84 -4.34 8.26 -11.52
CA PHE A 84 -3.52 9.45 -11.70
C PHE A 84 -4.28 10.50 -12.51
N GLN A 85 -4.13 11.78 -12.14
CA GLN A 85 -4.69 12.89 -12.91
C GLN A 85 -3.85 13.21 -14.15
N GLN A 86 -2.54 13.07 -14.03
CA GLN A 86 -1.57 13.33 -15.09
C GLN A 86 -1.06 12.00 -15.68
N PRO A 87 -0.57 11.99 -16.94
CA PRO A 87 0.07 10.82 -17.52
C PRO A 87 1.20 10.31 -16.62
N GLU A 88 1.15 9.03 -16.27
CA GLU A 88 2.10 8.39 -15.37
C GLU A 88 2.69 7.16 -16.07
N GLN A 89 4.01 7.13 -16.24
CA GLN A 89 4.71 6.05 -16.93
C GLN A 89 5.57 5.19 -15.99
N ILE A 90 6.07 5.76 -14.89
CA ILE A 90 7.07 5.11 -14.04
C ILE A 90 6.42 4.03 -13.17
N ILE A 91 5.37 4.39 -12.43
CA ILE A 91 4.60 3.45 -11.61
C ILE A 91 3.85 2.48 -12.51
N THR A 92 3.29 2.95 -13.63
CA THR A 92 2.66 2.09 -14.65
C THR A 92 3.63 1.02 -15.15
N LEU A 93 4.88 1.35 -15.44
CA LEU A 93 5.90 0.38 -15.82
C LEU A 93 6.16 -0.65 -14.72
N GLY A 94 6.19 -0.23 -13.45
CA GLY A 94 6.30 -1.14 -12.30
C GLY A 94 5.18 -2.19 -12.28
N VAL A 95 3.92 -1.77 -12.51
CA VAL A 95 2.78 -2.68 -12.58
C VAL A 95 2.94 -3.67 -13.75
N VAL A 96 3.31 -3.17 -14.93
CA VAL A 96 3.48 -4.02 -16.13
C VAL A 96 4.60 -5.03 -15.93
N VAL A 97 5.75 -4.61 -15.38
CA VAL A 97 6.88 -5.51 -15.10
C VAL A 97 6.50 -6.56 -14.06
N ALA A 98 5.86 -6.18 -12.95
CA ALA A 98 5.38 -7.13 -11.95
C ALA A 98 4.44 -8.18 -12.56
N LYS A 99 3.49 -7.73 -13.38
CA LYS A 99 2.51 -8.61 -14.02
C LYS A 99 3.17 -9.57 -15.01
N THR A 100 4.10 -9.06 -15.80
CA THR A 100 4.69 -9.80 -16.93
C THR A 100 5.78 -10.77 -16.47
N LEU A 101 6.64 -10.35 -15.54
CA LEU A 101 7.80 -11.14 -15.12
C LEU A 101 7.56 -11.96 -13.86
N LEU A 102 6.69 -11.50 -12.96
CA LEU A 102 6.47 -12.11 -11.66
C LEU A 102 5.07 -12.72 -11.50
N GLY A 103 4.18 -12.52 -12.47
CA GLY A 103 2.76 -12.91 -12.35
C GLY A 103 2.02 -12.14 -11.25
N LEU A 104 2.56 -11.03 -10.78
CA LEU A 104 1.98 -10.21 -9.71
C LEU A 104 1.23 -9.03 -10.31
N SER A 105 -0.05 -8.90 -9.98
CA SER A 105 -0.85 -7.73 -10.34
C SER A 105 -1.38 -7.04 -9.11
N ILE A 106 -1.78 -5.78 -9.29
CA ILE A 106 -2.66 -5.12 -8.33
C ILE A 106 -3.84 -6.06 -8.04
N PRO A 107 -4.14 -6.34 -6.77
CA PRO A 107 -5.14 -7.34 -6.42
C PRO A 107 -6.55 -6.82 -6.76
N ASP A 108 -7.33 -7.66 -7.44
CA ASP A 108 -8.70 -7.34 -7.83
C ASP A 108 -9.64 -7.14 -6.63
N GLN A 109 -9.29 -7.74 -5.49
CA GLN A 109 -9.95 -7.54 -4.21
C GLN A 109 -8.95 -7.13 -3.13
N PRO A 110 -9.33 -6.24 -2.20
CA PRO A 110 -8.49 -5.93 -1.07
C PRO A 110 -8.27 -7.21 -0.27
N SER A 111 -7.01 -7.54 0.01
CA SER A 111 -6.70 -8.61 0.96
C SER A 111 -7.39 -8.26 2.29
N LYS A 112 -8.05 -9.25 2.90
CA LYS A 112 -8.59 -9.10 4.25
C LYS A 112 -7.42 -8.66 5.12
N PRO A 113 -7.52 -7.58 5.93
CA PRO A 113 -6.40 -7.17 6.77
C PRO A 113 -6.00 -8.36 7.63
N GLU A 114 -4.82 -8.90 7.37
CA GLU A 114 -4.26 -9.96 8.18
C GLU A 114 -4.13 -9.38 9.59
N ARG A 115 -4.82 -10.01 10.54
CA ARG A 115 -4.83 -9.54 11.92
C ARG A 115 -3.38 -9.51 12.38
N THR A 116 -2.92 -8.34 12.78
CA THR A 116 -1.66 -8.15 13.49
C THR A 116 -1.57 -9.24 14.56
N PRO A 117 -0.47 -10.02 14.65
CA PRO A 117 -0.31 -10.94 15.75
C PRO A 117 -0.35 -10.13 17.04
N SER A 118 -1.40 -10.34 17.83
CA SER A 118 -1.55 -9.79 19.16
C SER A 118 -0.36 -10.28 19.98
N HIS A 119 0.67 -9.44 20.12
CA HIS A 119 1.69 -9.60 21.14
C HIS A 119 1.01 -9.46 22.51
N HIS A 120 0.54 -10.59 23.05
CA HIS A 120 0.23 -10.71 24.45
C HIS A 120 1.56 -10.63 25.20
N PRO A 121 1.77 -9.68 26.12
CA PRO A 121 2.92 -9.76 27.01
C PRO A 121 2.76 -11.00 27.89
N PRO A 122 3.84 -11.75 28.21
CA PRO A 122 3.74 -12.89 29.09
C PRO A 122 3.31 -12.43 30.48
N THR A 123 2.12 -12.84 30.90
CA THR A 123 1.64 -12.72 32.27
C THR A 123 2.62 -13.46 33.18
N LYS A 124 3.51 -12.74 33.86
CA LYS A 124 4.27 -13.31 34.97
C LYS A 124 3.28 -13.67 36.07
N HIS A 125 2.88 -14.93 36.14
CA HIS A 125 2.21 -15.46 37.33
C HIS A 125 3.21 -15.44 38.49
N LEU A 126 3.16 -14.38 39.29
CA LEU A 126 3.80 -14.35 40.59
C LEU A 126 3.00 -15.28 41.51
N ARG A 127 3.52 -16.49 41.71
CA ARG A 127 2.95 -17.48 42.63
C ARG A 127 3.13 -16.96 44.05
N ALA A 128 2.02 -16.71 44.76
CA ALA A 128 2.07 -16.42 46.19
C ALA A 128 2.64 -17.63 46.96
N PRO A 129 3.42 -17.42 48.05
CA PRO A 129 3.95 -18.52 48.85
C PRO A 129 2.81 -19.30 49.54
N PRO A 130 2.99 -20.62 49.77
CA PRO A 130 1.97 -21.42 50.43
C PRO A 130 1.84 -20.98 51.89
N GLN A 131 0.61 -20.63 52.30
CA GLN A 131 0.27 -20.57 53.71
C GLN A 131 0.05 -22.00 54.19
N GLY A 132 0.97 -22.49 55.02
CA GLY A 132 0.83 -23.76 55.72
C GLY A 132 -0.20 -23.65 56.86
N PRO A 133 -0.62 -24.80 57.42
CA PRO A 133 -1.61 -24.86 58.50
C PRO A 133 -1.10 -24.27 59.82
#